data_AF-A0A2V2S6F5-F1
#
_entry.id   AF-A0A2V2S6F5-F1
#
_cell.length_a   1.000
_cell.length_b   1.000
_cell.length_c   1.000
_cell.angle_alpha   90.00
_cell.angle_beta   90.00
_cell.angle_gamma   90.00
#
_symmetry.space_group_name_H-M   'P 1'
#
loop_
_entity.id
_entity.type
_entity.pdbx_description
1 polymer ?
#
loop_
_entity_poly.entity_id
_entity_poly.type
_entity_poly.pdbx_seq_one_letter_code
_entity_poly.pdbx_strand_id
1 'polypeptide(L)' 'MPPTEPEGMLMITNGVETQLAKHPFLAGVGPEHQALLAGCASTRRFASQQAIFQEGGEADHF' A
#
# COMPACT_ATOMS: atom_id res chain seq x y z
N MET A 1 5.18 -30.48 17.79
CA MET A 1 4.28 -29.36 17.48
C MET A 1 5.09 -28.08 17.66
N PRO A 2 5.43 -27.33 16.59
CA PRO A 2 5.98 -26.01 16.76
C PRO A 2 4.88 -25.03 17.20
N PRO A 3 5.22 -24.01 18.01
CA PRO A 3 4.26 -23.07 18.58
C PRO A 3 3.67 -22.16 17.49
N THR A 4 2.36 -21.92 17.60
CA THR A 4 1.60 -20.90 16.87
C THR A 4 2.16 -19.51 17.18
N GLU A 5 2.81 -18.89 16.19
CA GLU A 5 3.24 -17.49 16.23
C GLU A 5 2.02 -16.57 16.46
N PRO A 6 2.15 -15.53 17.31
CA PRO A 6 1.03 -14.66 17.64
C PRO A 6 0.61 -13.87 16.40
N GLU A 7 -0.65 -13.99 16.04
CA GLU A 7 -1.32 -13.28 14.97
C GLU A 7 -1.01 -11.78 15.04
N GLY A 8 -0.52 -11.26 13.92
CA GLY A 8 0.16 -9.99 13.81
C GLY A 8 -0.61 -8.84 14.47
N MET A 9 0.09 -8.16 15.37
CA MET A 9 -0.20 -6.81 15.84
C MET A 9 -0.75 -5.98 14.68
N LEU A 10 -2.02 -5.58 14.76
CA LEU A 10 -2.68 -4.74 13.78
C LEU A 10 -1.96 -3.39 13.73
N MET A 11 -0.93 -3.28 12.88
CA MET A 11 -0.27 -2.02 12.59
C MET A 11 -1.34 -1.09 12.05
N ILE A 12 -1.67 -0.03 12.81
CA ILE A 12 -2.61 1.00 12.38
C ILE A 12 -1.93 1.71 11.21
N THR A 13 -2.30 1.32 9.98
CA THR A 13 -1.85 2.01 8.78
C THR A 13 -2.49 3.39 8.79
N ASN A 14 -1.68 4.45 8.85
CA ASN A 14 -2.16 5.81 8.62
C ASN A 14 -2.97 5.86 7.31
N GLY A 15 -3.96 6.74 7.22
CA GLY A 15 -4.77 6.90 6.01
C GLY A 15 -3.90 7.17 4.78
N VAL A 16 -4.30 6.60 3.62
CA VAL A 16 -3.55 6.67 2.37
C VAL A 16 -3.24 8.11 1.95
N GLU A 17 -4.16 9.04 2.24
CA GLU A 17 -4.00 10.49 2.03
C GLU A 17 -2.77 11.05 2.75
N THR A 18 -2.57 10.67 4.01
CA THR A 18 -1.42 11.12 4.80
C THR A 18 -0.11 10.54 4.28
N GLN A 19 -0.14 9.32 3.76
CA GLN A 19 1.06 8.70 3.19
C GLN A 19 1.44 9.35 1.86
N LEU A 20 0.46 9.55 0.96
CA LEU A 20 0.67 10.19 -0.33
C LEU A 20 1.19 11.63 -0.16
N ALA A 21 0.58 12.42 0.72
CA ALA A 21 0.98 13.82 0.95
C ALA A 21 2.42 13.98 1.48
N LYS A 22 2.94 12.96 2.19
CA LYS A 22 4.30 12.97 2.75
C LYS A 22 5.34 12.31 1.83
N HIS A 23 4.91 11.61 0.79
CA HIS A 23 5.80 10.80 -0.02
C HIS A 23 6.60 11.68 -1.00
N PRO A 24 7.95 11.59 -1.03
CA PRO A 24 8.78 12.46 -1.88
C PRO A 24 8.52 12.29 -3.37
N PHE A 25 8.03 11.12 -3.81
CA PHE A 25 7.63 10.89 -5.21
C PHE A 25 6.52 11.84 -5.68
N LEU A 26 5.68 12.32 -4.76
CA LEU A 26 4.57 13.23 -5.06
C LEU A 26 4.89 14.69 -4.72
N ALA A 27 6.17 15.01 -4.48
CA ALA A 27 6.58 16.39 -4.27
C ALA A 27 6.23 17.26 -5.49
N GLY A 28 5.48 18.33 -5.26
CA GLY A 28 5.00 19.23 -6.32
C GLY A 28 3.65 18.84 -6.94
N VAL A 29 3.06 17.71 -6.57
CA VAL A 29 1.70 17.35 -6.99
C VAL A 29 0.68 18.14 -6.18
N GLY A 30 -0.25 18.80 -6.86
CA GLY A 30 -1.31 19.60 -6.22
C GLY A 30 -2.30 18.75 -5.40
N PRO A 31 -3.00 19.36 -4.42
CA PRO A 31 -3.88 18.64 -3.50
C PRO A 31 -5.06 17.93 -4.18
N GLU A 32 -5.59 18.49 -5.28
CA GLU A 32 -6.67 17.86 -6.06
C GLU A 32 -6.25 16.52 -6.68
N HIS A 33 -5.02 16.43 -7.18
CA HIS A 33 -4.46 15.22 -7.80
C HIS A 33 -4.09 14.20 -6.73
N GLN A 34 -3.59 14.65 -5.56
CA GLN A 34 -3.36 13.77 -4.42
C GLN A 34 -4.66 13.15 -3.90
N ALA A 35 -5.75 13.94 -3.85
CA ALA A 35 -7.07 13.43 -3.47
C ALA A 35 -7.61 12.39 -4.47
N LEU A 36 -7.40 12.62 -5.78
CA LEU A 36 -7.75 11.64 -6.81
C LEU A 36 -6.96 10.32 -6.63
N LEU A 37 -5.64 10.41 -6.44
CA LEU A 37 -4.79 9.25 -6.18
C LEU A 37 -5.24 8.50 -4.92
N ALA A 38 -5.54 9.22 -3.85
CA ALA A 38 -6.04 8.63 -2.60
C ALA A 38 -7.38 7.91 -2.79
N GLY A 39 -8.29 8.46 -3.60
CA GLY A 39 -9.59 7.87 -3.88
C GLY A 39 -9.53 6.63 -4.78
N CYS A 40 -8.52 6.53 -5.65
CA CYS A 40 -8.32 5.36 -6.51
C CYS A 40 -7.44 4.27 -5.87
N ALA A 41 -6.65 4.62 -4.86
CA ALA A 41 -5.74 3.70 -4.19
C ALA A 41 -6.50 2.68 -3.33
N SER A 42 -6.06 1.42 -3.38
CA SER A 42 -6.57 0.35 -2.54
C SER A 42 -5.47 -0.19 -1.64
N THR A 43 -5.61 -0.03 -0.33
CA THR A 43 -4.70 -0.64 0.64
C THR A 43 -4.78 -2.16 0.55
N ARG A 44 -3.67 -2.81 0.19
CA ARG A 44 -3.55 -4.28 0.18
C ARG A 44 -2.53 -4.73 1.23
N ARG A 45 -2.80 -5.87 1.87
CA ARG A 45 -1.89 -6.52 2.81
C ARG A 45 -1.34 -7.78 2.18
N PHE A 46 -0.05 -8.02 2.34
CA PHE A 46 0.63 -9.18 1.79
C PHE A 46 1.23 -10.02 2.91
N ALA A 47 1.18 -11.34 2.77
CA ALA A 47 1.85 -12.26 3.66
C ALA A 47 3.34 -12.39 3.30
N SER A 48 4.13 -12.96 4.22
CA SER A 48 5.54 -13.28 3.95
C SER A 48 5.66 -14.20 2.73
N GLN A 49 6.61 -13.89 1.84
CA GLN A 49 6.88 -14.63 0.60
C GLN A 49 5.72 -14.67 -0.40
N GLN A 50 4.68 -13.84 -0.22
CA GLN A 50 3.61 -13.70 -1.20
C GLN A 50 4.14 -12.94 -2.43
N ALA A 51 4.02 -13.53 -3.61
CA ALA A 51 4.29 -12.84 -4.86
C ALA A 51 3.25 -11.71 -5.05
N ILE A 52 3.72 -10.48 -5.21
CA ILE A 52 2.87 -9.29 -5.43
C ILE A 52 2.59 -9.10 -6.93
N PHE A 53 3.61 -9.31 -7.76
CA PHE A 53 3.54 -9.25 -9.21
C PHE A 53 4.18 -10.52 -9.80
N GLN A 54 3.76 -10.89 -11.00
CA GLN A 54 4.32 -12.01 -11.76
C GLN A 54 4.92 -11.50 -13.07
N GLU A 55 6.08 -12.01 -13.45
CA GLU A 55 6.68 -11.69 -14.74
C GLU A 55 5.73 -12.10 -15.88
N GLY A 56 5.53 -11.19 -16.84
CA GLY A 56 4.56 -11.39 -17.94
C GLY A 56 3.08 -11.24 -17.54
N GLY A 57 2.79 -10.92 -16.28
CA GLY A 57 1.43 -10.59 -15.83
C GLY A 57 0.98 -9.17 -16.21
N GLU A 58 -0.29 -8.87 -15.98
CA GLU A 58 -0.86 -7.53 -16.22
C GLU A 58 -0.25 -6.49 -15.26
N ALA A 59 0.06 -5.30 -15.79
CA ALA A 59 0.76 -4.22 -15.10
C ALA A 59 -0.12 -2.96 -14.99
N ASP A 60 -1.35 -3.15 -14.50
CA ASP A 60 -2.36 -2.11 -14.35
C ASP A 60 -2.56 -1.66 -12.88
N HIS A 61 -1.73 -2.16 -11.96
CA HIS A 61 -1.77 -1.83 -10.53
C HIS A 61 -0.37 -1.45 -10.01
N PHE A 62 -0.32 -0.41 -9.16
CA PHE A 62 0.91 0.17 -8.60
C PHE A 62 0.71 0.58 -7.14
#